data_AF-A0A1H7X6Y0-F1
#
_entry.id   AF-A0A1H7X6Y0-F1
#
_cell.length_a   1.000
_cell.length_b   1.000
_cell.length_c   1.000
_cell.angle_alpha   90.00
_cell.angle_beta   90.00
_cell.angle_gamma   90.00
#
_symmetry.space_group_name_H-M   'P 1'
#
loop_
_entity.id
_entity.type
_entity.pdbx_description
1 polymer ?
#
loop_
_entity_poly.entity_id
_entity_poly.type
_entity_poly.pdbx_seq_one_letter_code
_entity_poly.pdbx_strand_id
1 'polypeptide(L)'
;MDTLLSINLSIPMIQIALLLLLSSSALMLGRFKLALILNYSFILYWAYILNMNTIRDTGQSVIDQFTLMYFGFGLIVVLLALIGFFAHND
;
A
#
# COMPACT_ATOMS: atom_id res chain seq x y z
N MET A 1 27.21 2.43 2.35
CA MET A 1 26.18 1.77 3.19
C MET A 1 25.53 2.78 4.12
N ASP A 2 26.25 3.84 4.50
CA ASP A 2 25.76 4.92 5.38
C ASP A 2 24.71 5.82 4.73
N THR A 3 24.71 5.96 3.41
CA THR A 3 23.71 6.75 2.65
C THR A 3 22.31 6.15 2.65
N LEU A 4 22.17 4.83 2.83
CA LEU A 4 20.85 4.19 2.94
C LEU A 4 20.27 4.31 4.36
N LEU A 5 21.14 4.46 5.37
CA LEU A 5 20.76 4.59 6.77
C LEU A 5 20.53 6.05 7.19
N SER A 6 21.08 7.02 6.44
CA SER A 6 20.92 8.45 6.69
C SER A 6 19.69 9.07 6.02
N ILE A 7 19.00 8.32 5.16
CA ILE A 7 17.71 8.73 4.61
C ILE A 7 16.64 8.41 5.66
N ASN A 8 15.99 9.46 6.18
CA ASN A 8 14.70 9.30 6.88
C ASN A 8 13.67 8.82 5.84
N LEU A 9 13.69 7.53 5.57
CA LEU A 9 12.69 6.92 4.70
C LEU A 9 11.34 7.08 5.40
N SER A 10 10.40 7.73 4.72
CA SER A 10 9.02 7.81 5.18
C SER A 10 8.39 6.41 5.34
N ILE A 11 8.96 5.39 4.69
CA ILE A 11 8.54 3.99 4.79
C ILE A 11 9.59 3.19 5.55
N PRO A 12 9.23 2.49 6.65
CA PRO A 12 10.15 1.57 7.33
C PRO A 12 10.66 0.48 6.38
N MET A 13 11.98 0.34 6.24
CA MET A 13 12.61 -0.58 5.28
C MET A 13 12.16 -2.04 5.44
N ILE A 14 11.89 -2.47 6.68
CA ILE A 14 11.39 -3.82 7.00
C ILE A 14 10.04 -4.08 6.32
N GLN A 15 9.16 -3.07 6.23
CA GLN A 15 7.84 -3.22 5.60
C GLN A 15 7.96 -3.40 4.08
N ILE A 16 8.89 -2.67 3.45
CA ILE A 16 9.19 -2.84 2.01
C ILE A 16 9.78 -4.22 1.75
N ALA A 17 10.73 -4.66 2.59
CA ALA A 17 11.32 -5.99 2.47
C ALA A 17 10.27 -7.10 2.60
N LEU A 18 9.33 -6.96 3.54
CA LEU A 18 8.22 -7.90 3.72
C LEU A 18 7.31 -7.92 2.47
N LEU A 19 6.94 -6.76 1.93
CA LEU A 19 6.12 -6.66 0.72
C LEU A 19 6.80 -7.36 -0.47
N LEU A 20 8.11 -7.13 -0.64
CA LEU A 20 8.90 -7.77 -1.69
C LEU A 20 8.93 -9.29 -1.53
N LEU A 21 9.15 -9.80 -0.32
CA LEU A 21 9.15 -11.24 -0.05
C LEU A 21 7.79 -11.88 -0.35
N LEU A 22 6.70 -11.27 0.12
CA LEU A 22 5.35 -11.77 -0.10
C LEU A 22 4.96 -11.70 -1.58
N SER A 23 5.26 -10.60 -2.26
CA SER A 23 4.98 -10.43 -3.69
C SER A 23 5.79 -11.41 -4.54
N SER A 24 7.08 -11.59 -4.24
CA SER A 24 7.94 -12.55 -4.94
C SER A 24 7.45 -13.98 -4.72
N SER A 25 7.06 -14.34 -3.50
CA SER A 25 6.50 -15.66 -3.18
C SER A 25 5.20 -15.91 -3.95
N ALA A 26 4.31 -14.91 -4.01
CA ALA A 26 3.06 -15.00 -4.77
C ALA A 26 3.32 -15.20 -6.27
N LEU A 27 4.31 -14.48 -6.83
CA LEU A 27 4.72 -14.62 -8.23
C LEU A 27 5.37 -15.99 -8.51
N MET A 28 6.21 -16.50 -7.61
CA MET A 28 6.81 -17.83 -7.73
C MET A 28 5.76 -18.95 -7.73
N LEU A 29 4.64 -18.75 -7.03
CA LEU A 29 3.50 -19.66 -7.04
C LEU A 29 2.56 -19.45 -8.25
N GLY A 30 2.92 -18.59 -9.21
CA GLY A 30 2.09 -18.25 -10.37
C GLY A 30 0.86 -17.39 -10.04
N ARG A 31 0.72 -16.93 -8.80
CA ARG A 31 -0.45 -16.19 -8.30
C ARG A 31 -0.30 -14.68 -8.49
N PHE A 32 -0.21 -14.24 -9.75
CA PHE A 32 -0.03 -12.81 -10.11
C PHE A 32 -1.11 -11.90 -9.50
N LYS A 33 -2.37 -12.36 -9.45
CA LYS A 33 -3.49 -11.63 -8.85
C LYS A 33 -3.29 -11.40 -7.34
N LEU A 34 -2.70 -12.37 -6.64
CA LEU A 34 -2.40 -12.25 -5.21
C LEU A 34 -1.30 -11.21 -4.98
N ALA A 35 -0.26 -11.19 -5.82
CA ALA A 35 0.78 -10.16 -5.77
C ALA A 35 0.19 -8.75 -5.99
N LEU A 36 -0.76 -8.60 -6.92
CA LEU A 36 -1.47 -7.33 -7.16
C LEU A 36 -2.24 -6.85 -5.92
N ILE A 37 -3.02 -7.75 -5.29
CA ILE A 37 -3.77 -7.41 -4.07
C ILE A 37 -2.82 -6.94 -2.95
N LEU A 38 -1.72 -7.66 -2.74
CA LEU A 38 -0.73 -7.30 -1.71
C LEU A 38 -0.15 -5.90 -1.97
N ASN A 39 0.23 -5.59 -3.21
CA ASN A 39 0.83 -4.31 -3.56
C ASN A 39 -0.16 -3.15 -3.43
N TYR A 40 -1.38 -3.29 -3.94
CA TYR A 40 -2.37 -2.21 -3.84
C TYR A 40 -2.84 -1.99 -2.40
N SER A 41 -3.02 -3.06 -1.63
CA SER A 41 -3.36 -2.95 -0.21
C SER A 41 -2.23 -2.30 0.58
N PHE A 42 -0.97 -2.60 0.25
CA PHE A 42 0.18 -1.98 0.91
C PHE A 42 0.27 -0.48 0.62
N ILE A 43 0.12 -0.08 -0.65
CA ILE A 43 0.16 1.34 -1.04
C ILE A 43 -0.95 2.10 -0.30
N LEU A 44 -2.15 1.54 -0.23
CA LEU A 44 -3.27 2.15 0.49
C LEU A 44 -3.03 2.21 2.01
N TYR A 45 -2.55 1.13 2.61
CA TYR A 45 -2.19 1.12 4.03
C TYR A 45 -1.12 2.17 4.34
N TRP A 46 -0.08 2.25 3.51
CA TRP A 46 1.01 3.17 3.75
C TRP A 46 0.63 4.63 3.54
N ALA A 47 -0.05 4.94 2.43
CA ALA A 47 -0.44 6.29 2.08
C ALA A 47 -1.37 6.94 3.12
N TYR A 48 -2.22 6.15 3.79
CA TYR A 48 -3.26 6.69 4.66
C TYR A 48 -3.12 6.33 6.14
N ILE A 49 -2.84 5.07 6.46
CA ILE A 49 -2.87 4.60 7.86
C ILE A 49 -1.57 4.98 8.57
N LEU A 50 -0.41 4.74 7.94
CA LEU A 50 0.88 5.07 8.53
C LEU A 50 1.18 6.58 8.57
N ASN A 51 0.75 7.31 7.55
CA ASN A 51 0.90 8.76 7.51
C ASN A 51 -0.21 9.50 8.27
N MET A 52 -1.20 8.81 8.84
CA MET A 52 -2.36 9.43 9.50
C MET A 52 -1.96 10.40 10.62
N ASN A 53 -0.99 10.02 11.45
CA ASN A 53 -0.52 10.86 12.56
C ASN A 53 0.17 12.12 12.03
N THR A 54 1.05 11.97 11.02
CA THR A 54 1.71 13.09 10.35
C THR A 54 0.70 14.04 9.73
N ILE A 55 -0.30 13.51 9.01
CA ILE A 55 -1.40 14.29 8.38
C ILE A 55 -2.23 15.03 9.44
N ARG A 56 -2.46 14.41 10.61
CA ARG A 56 -3.24 14.99 11.71
C ARG A 56 -2.49 16.07 12.47
N ASP A 57 -1.18 15.93 12.62
CA ASP A 57 -0.33 16.85 13.39
C ASP A 57 0.08 18.10 12.59
N THR A 58 0.01 18.08 11.25
CA THR A 58 0.38 19.25 10.41
C THR A 58 -0.67 20.37 10.33
N GLY A 59 -1.73 20.32 11.15
CA GLY A 59 -2.40 21.54 11.59
C GLY A 59 -3.67 21.98 10.86
N GLN A 60 -4.42 21.07 10.24
CA GLN A 60 -5.86 21.26 10.05
C GLN A 60 -6.56 19.92 10.32
N SER A 61 -7.85 19.93 10.62
CA SER A 61 -8.67 18.73 10.75
C SER A 61 -8.82 18.04 9.38
N VAL A 62 -7.74 17.47 8.83
CA VAL A 62 -7.60 17.04 7.42
C VAL A 62 -8.25 15.68 7.19
N ILE A 63 -9.56 15.60 7.34
CA ILE A 63 -10.38 14.88 6.35
C ILE A 63 -10.70 15.94 5.28
N ASP A 64 -9.68 16.37 4.55
CA ASP A 64 -9.89 17.23 3.39
C ASP A 64 -10.53 16.39 2.28
N GLN A 65 -11.37 17.04 1.46
CA GLN A 65 -12.07 16.38 0.36
C GLN A 65 -11.09 15.66 -0.56
N PHE A 66 -9.90 16.23 -0.76
CA PHE A 66 -8.84 15.63 -1.55
C PHE A 66 -8.34 14.31 -0.96
N THR A 67 -8.03 14.28 0.33
CA THR A 67 -7.55 13.06 1.02
C THR A 67 -8.61 11.96 1.00
N LEU A 68 -9.89 12.30 1.21
CA LEU A 68 -10.98 11.34 1.16
C LEU A 68 -11.20 10.79 -0.25
N MET A 69 -11.14 11.65 -1.27
CA MET A 69 -11.28 11.25 -2.67
C MET A 69 -10.12 10.37 -3.13
N TYR A 70 -8.88 10.73 -2.77
CA TYR A 70 -7.70 9.92 -3.05
C TYR A 70 -7.83 8.55 -2.34
N PHE A 71 -8.36 8.50 -1.10
CA PHE A 71 -8.53 7.26 -0.35
C PHE A 71 -9.56 6.36 -1.01
N GLY A 72 -10.71 6.94 -1.37
CA GLY A 72 -11.77 6.25 -2.11
C GLY A 72 -11.27 5.70 -3.44
N PHE A 73 -10.45 6.45 -4.17
CA PHE A 73 -9.84 5.97 -5.41
C PHE A 73 -8.95 4.74 -5.16
N GLY A 74 -8.07 4.80 -4.16
CA GLY A 74 -7.25 3.64 -3.79
C GLY A 74 -8.09 2.43 -3.37
N LEU A 75 -9.19 2.67 -2.65
CA LEU A 75 -10.12 1.61 -2.21
C LEU A 75 -10.78 0.95 -3.42
N ILE A 76 -11.23 1.72 -4.41
CA ILE A 76 -11.76 1.20 -5.68
C ILE A 76 -10.74 0.31 -6.37
N VAL A 77 -9.46 0.72 -6.44
CA VAL A 77 -8.40 -0.10 -7.05
C VAL A 77 -8.23 -1.44 -6.33
N VAL A 78 -8.25 -1.45 -4.99
CA VAL A 78 -8.18 -2.70 -4.20
C VAL A 78 -9.41 -3.58 -4.45
N LEU A 79 -10.61 -3.00 -4.51
CA LEU A 79 -11.84 -3.73 -4.82
C LEU A 79 -11.80 -4.35 -6.22
N LEU A 80 -11.33 -3.61 -7.23
CA LEU A 80 -11.16 -4.15 -8.58
C LEU A 80 -10.17 -5.30 -8.61
N ALA A 81 -9.08 -5.22 -7.87
CA ALA A 81 -8.12 -6.32 -7.73
C ALA A 81 -8.72 -7.54 -7.04
N LEU A 82 -9.53 -7.35 -6.00
CA LEU A 82 -10.27 -8.43 -5.33
C LEU A 82 -11.30 -9.08 -6.27
N ILE A 83 -12.07 -8.27 -7.01
CA ILE A 83 -13.02 -8.77 -8.01
C ILE A 83 -12.27 -9.58 -9.07
N GLY A 84 -11.16 -9.08 -9.60
CA GLY A 84 -10.33 -9.82 -10.57
C GLY A 84 -9.77 -11.13 -10.00
N PHE A 85 -9.48 -11.17 -8.69
CA PHE A 85 -9.04 -12.38 -7.99
C PHE A 85 -10.16 -13.41 -7.85
N PHE A 86 -11.38 -13.01 -7.48
CA PHE A 86 -12.50 -13.93 -7.28
C PHE A 86 -13.26 -14.29 -8.56
N ALA A 87 -13.36 -13.38 -9.53
CA ALA A 87 -14.13 -13.59 -10.75
C ALA A 87 -13.42 -14.54 -11.73
N HIS A 88 -12.11 -14.69 -11.61
CA HIS A 88 -11.33 -15.61 -12.42
C HIS A 88 -10.78 -16.72 -11.53
N ASN A 89 -11.58 -17.78 -11.39
CA ASN A 89 -11.11 -19.07 -10.90
C ASN A 89 -10.00 -19.53 -11.85
N ASP A 90 -8.75 -19.52 -11.37
CA ASP A 90 -7.65 -20.25 -12.05
C ASP A 90 -8.00 -21.74 -12.15
#